data_AF-A0A9E4EEI4-F1
#
_entry.id   AF-A0A9E4EEI4-F1
#
_cell.length_a   1.000
_cell.length_b   1.000
_cell.length_c   1.000
_cell.angle_alpha   90.00
_cell.angle_beta   90.00
_cell.angle_gamma   90.00
#
_symmetry.space_group_name_H-M   'P 1'
#
loop_
_entity.id
_entity.type
_entity.pdbx_description
1 polymer ?
#
loop_
_entity_poly.entity_id
_entity_poly.type
_entity_poly.pdbx_seq_one_letter_code
_entity_poly.pdbx_strand_id
1 'polypeptide(L)'
;MFRISVLLMAILLIFGTMPVSLAQQDAVQAQAKADAKADMSGMSETMWSLLGGLGSTAGCLLGCAGGCLLGARLDLYGGSDILLIPTPEQAGCAAGFAILLGGLAVPIGVHMYPHNAMPPPERLLGKSPEYIEAYTQIYKSETASLRKTLVTKGSIAGNVGFVLAMLLLYASTF
;
A
#
# COMPACT_ATOMS: atom_id res chain seq x y z
N MET A 1 7.82 63.29 18.15
CA MET A 1 8.82 62.60 17.30
C MET A 1 9.35 61.31 17.93
N PHE A 2 9.75 61.29 19.21
CA PHE A 2 10.28 60.09 19.89
C PHE A 2 9.39 58.82 19.77
N ARG A 3 8.06 58.95 19.95
CA ARG A 3 7.14 57.79 19.88
C ARG A 3 7.05 57.10 18.51
N ILE A 4 7.24 57.86 17.43
CA ILE A 4 7.19 57.31 16.06
C ILE A 4 8.45 56.48 15.78
N SER A 5 9.62 56.92 16.27
CA SER A 5 10.88 56.17 16.13
C SER A 5 10.86 54.85 16.89
N VAL A 6 10.28 54.82 18.10
CA VAL A 6 10.14 53.58 18.89
C VAL A 6 9.20 52.58 18.19
N LEU A 7 8.08 53.06 17.62
CA LEU A 7 7.16 52.22 16.83
C LEU A 7 7.85 51.65 15.58
N LEU A 8 8.61 52.46 14.86
CA LEU A 8 9.32 52.03 13.65
C LEU A 8 10.39 50.96 13.98
N MET A 9 11.12 51.15 15.08
CA MET A 9 12.13 50.18 15.53
C MET A 9 11.49 48.86 15.99
N ALA A 10 10.35 48.91 16.69
CA ALA A 10 9.61 47.71 17.08
C ALA A 10 9.08 46.93 15.87
N ILE A 11 8.53 47.63 14.86
CA ILE A 11 8.07 47.02 13.61
C ILE A 11 9.24 46.37 12.88
N LEU A 12 10.38 47.06 12.71
CA LEU A 12 11.55 46.50 12.04
C LEU A 12 12.13 45.27 12.77
N LEU A 13 12.05 45.22 14.11
CA LEU A 13 12.47 44.04 14.89
C LEU A 13 11.53 42.84 14.70
N ILE A 14 10.22 43.09 14.65
CA ILE A 14 9.23 42.02 14.41
C ILE A 14 9.35 41.48 12.98
N PHE A 15 9.46 42.36 11.98
CA PHE A 15 9.59 41.95 10.58
C PHE A 15 10.99 41.44 10.22
N GLY A 16 12.04 41.84 10.94
CA GLY A 16 13.40 41.36 10.71
C GLY A 16 13.66 39.93 11.21
N THR A 17 12.90 39.46 12.21
CA THR A 17 13.10 38.14 12.83
C THR A 17 12.27 37.03 12.19
N MET A 18 11.09 37.33 11.63
CA MET A 18 10.23 36.36 10.93
C MET A 18 10.86 35.65 9.71
N PRO A 19 11.56 36.33 8.78
CA PRO A 19 12.07 35.65 7.58
C PRO A 19 13.16 34.62 7.91
N VAL A 20 13.90 34.82 9.01
CA VAL A 20 14.95 33.90 9.45
C VAL A 20 14.33 32.59 9.98
N SER A 21 13.25 32.67 10.77
CA SER A 21 12.59 31.46 11.30
C SER A 21 11.93 30.63 10.20
N LEU A 22 11.31 31.27 9.20
CA LEU A 22 10.70 30.59 8.06
C LEU A 22 11.77 29.88 7.20
N ALA A 23 12.86 30.58 6.85
CA ALA A 23 13.94 29.97 6.05
C ALA A 23 14.59 28.79 6.78
N GLN A 24 14.76 28.88 8.10
CA GLN A 24 15.29 27.78 8.91
C GLN A 24 14.34 26.58 8.96
N GLN A 25 13.03 26.82 9.09
CA GLN A 25 12.02 25.76 9.10
C GLN A 25 11.97 25.01 7.77
N ASP A 26 12.02 25.73 6.64
CA ASP A 26 12.04 25.12 5.31
C ASP A 26 13.28 24.25 5.08
N ALA A 27 14.45 24.71 5.55
CA ALA A 27 15.69 23.93 5.46
C ALA A 27 15.60 22.60 6.25
N VAL A 28 15.07 22.65 7.48
CA VAL A 28 14.88 21.46 8.32
C VAL A 28 13.88 20.49 7.69
N GLN A 29 12.76 20.99 7.16
CA GLN A 29 11.77 20.15 6.48
C GLN A 29 12.32 19.51 5.20
N ALA A 30 13.07 20.26 4.40
CA ALA A 30 13.70 19.74 3.19
C ALA A 30 14.70 18.62 3.52
N GLN A 31 15.51 18.80 4.56
CA GLN A 31 16.46 17.78 5.03
C GLN A 31 15.72 16.54 5.55
N ALA A 32 14.72 16.71 6.42
CA ALA A 32 13.92 15.61 6.96
C ALA A 32 13.27 14.78 5.84
N LYS A 33 12.78 15.44 4.78
CA LYS A 33 12.21 14.78 3.61
C LYS A 33 13.22 13.97 2.82
N ALA A 34 14.42 14.52 2.60
CA ALA A 34 15.48 13.83 1.87
C ALA A 34 15.95 12.58 2.62
N ASP A 35 16.17 12.71 3.93
CA ASP A 35 16.62 11.61 4.79
C ASP A 35 15.54 10.51 4.89
N ALA A 36 14.26 10.88 5.07
CA ALA A 36 13.17 9.92 5.10
C ALA A 36 13.09 9.11 3.80
N LYS A 37 13.29 9.76 2.64
CA LYS A 37 13.33 9.09 1.33
C LYS A 37 14.53 8.16 1.16
N ALA A 38 15.70 8.57 1.64
CA ALA A 38 16.88 7.72 1.62
C ALA A 38 16.67 6.45 2.46
N ASP A 39 16.11 6.58 3.66
CA ASP A 39 15.88 5.43 4.56
C ASP A 39 14.78 4.48 4.05
N MET A 40 13.84 4.97 3.23
CA MET A 40 12.85 4.13 2.57
C MET A 40 13.43 3.28 1.43
N SER A 41 14.56 3.65 0.82
CA SER A 41 15.17 2.87 -0.26
C SER A 41 15.65 1.48 0.19
N GLY A 42 15.92 1.32 1.49
CA GLY A 42 16.24 0.03 2.11
C GLY A 42 15.01 -0.83 2.43
N MET A 43 13.80 -0.29 2.31
CA MET A 43 12.59 -1.08 2.46
C MET A 43 12.51 -2.08 1.31
N SER A 44 12.48 -3.37 1.63
CA SER A 44 12.52 -4.45 0.65
C SER A 44 11.31 -4.40 -0.28
N GLU A 45 11.46 -3.72 -1.42
CA GLU A 45 10.42 -3.61 -2.45
C GLU A 45 9.94 -4.98 -2.90
N THR A 46 10.89 -5.91 -2.98
CA THR A 46 10.67 -7.33 -3.30
C THR A 46 9.73 -7.98 -2.29
N MET A 47 9.89 -7.74 -0.99
CA MET A 47 9.04 -8.37 0.04
C MET A 47 7.58 -7.94 -0.10
N TRP A 48 7.31 -6.65 -0.28
CA TRP A 48 5.93 -6.15 -0.38
C TRP A 48 5.27 -6.53 -1.70
N SER A 49 6.05 -6.53 -2.78
CA SER A 49 5.58 -7.02 -4.09
C SER A 49 5.30 -8.53 -4.04
N LEU A 50 6.18 -9.30 -3.40
CA LEU A 50 6.05 -10.75 -3.22
C LEU A 50 4.88 -11.08 -2.29
N LEU A 51 4.66 -10.32 -1.22
CA LEU A 51 3.48 -10.44 -0.36
C LEU A 51 2.20 -10.21 -1.16
N GLY A 52 2.17 -9.18 -2.00
CA GLY A 52 1.05 -8.93 -2.92
C GLY A 52 0.83 -10.11 -3.87
N GLY A 53 1.87 -10.58 -4.54
CA GLY A 53 1.78 -11.68 -5.51
C GLY A 53 1.35 -13.00 -4.87
N LEU A 54 2.07 -13.46 -3.85
CA LEU A 54 1.78 -14.73 -3.18
C LEU A 54 0.44 -14.71 -2.46
N GLY A 55 0.13 -13.61 -1.76
CA GLY A 55 -1.16 -13.45 -1.09
C GLY A 55 -2.31 -13.52 -2.10
N SER A 56 -2.16 -12.88 -3.26
CA SER A 56 -3.16 -12.92 -4.33
C SER A 56 -3.31 -14.29 -4.98
N THR A 57 -2.21 -14.98 -5.27
CA THR A 57 -2.28 -16.36 -5.79
C THR A 57 -2.95 -17.30 -4.80
N ALA A 58 -2.62 -17.21 -3.52
CA ALA A 58 -3.28 -18.00 -2.47
C ALA A 58 -4.78 -17.68 -2.38
N GLY A 59 -5.14 -16.39 -2.43
CA GLY A 59 -6.54 -15.95 -2.46
C GLY A 59 -7.30 -16.46 -3.69
N CYS A 60 -6.65 -16.51 -4.87
CA CYS A 60 -7.23 -17.08 -6.09
C CYS A 60 -7.54 -18.57 -5.92
N LEU A 61 -6.60 -19.36 -5.40
CA LEU A 61 -6.82 -20.80 -5.19
C LEU A 61 -7.95 -21.07 -4.20
N LEU A 62 -7.98 -20.31 -3.10
CA LEU A 62 -9.07 -20.39 -2.11
C LEU A 62 -10.41 -19.93 -2.71
N GLY A 63 -10.39 -18.91 -3.56
CA GLY A 63 -11.57 -18.44 -4.30
C GLY A 63 -12.10 -19.46 -5.28
N CYS A 64 -11.24 -20.11 -6.06
CA CYS A 64 -11.64 -21.20 -6.94
C CYS A 64 -12.29 -22.34 -6.13
N ALA A 65 -11.63 -22.81 -5.06
CA ALA A 65 -12.16 -23.89 -4.23
C ALA A 65 -13.49 -23.51 -3.58
N GLY A 66 -13.61 -22.29 -3.03
CA GLY A 66 -14.84 -21.78 -2.45
C GLY A 66 -15.97 -21.63 -3.47
N GLY A 67 -15.66 -21.12 -4.66
CA GLY A 67 -16.63 -20.97 -5.75
C GLY A 67 -17.15 -22.32 -6.28
N CYS A 68 -16.27 -23.33 -6.40
CA CYS A 68 -16.68 -24.70 -6.75
C CYS A 68 -17.60 -25.30 -5.68
N LEU A 69 -17.25 -25.14 -4.39
CA LEU A 69 -18.08 -25.61 -3.28
C LEU A 69 -19.45 -24.92 -3.22
N LEU A 70 -19.49 -23.62 -3.48
CA LEU A 70 -20.73 -22.84 -3.48
C LEU A 70 -21.60 -23.16 -4.71
N GLY A 71 -20.99 -23.30 -5.89
CA GLY A 71 -21.69 -23.70 -7.11
C GLY A 71 -22.36 -25.06 -6.95
N ALA A 72 -21.65 -26.05 -6.39
CA ALA A 72 -22.22 -27.37 -6.10
C ALA A 72 -23.42 -27.33 -5.14
N ARG A 73 -23.51 -26.33 -4.25
CA ARG A 73 -24.66 -26.14 -3.36
C ARG A 73 -25.86 -25.52 -4.06
N LEU A 74 -25.65 -24.68 -5.07
CA LEU A 74 -26.73 -24.07 -5.86
C LEU A 74 -27.41 -25.12 -6.76
N ASP A 75 -26.63 -26.02 -7.37
CA ASP A 75 -27.19 -27.11 -8.20
C ASP A 75 -28.06 -28.09 -7.39
N LEU A 76 -27.71 -28.31 -6.12
CA LEU A 76 -28.51 -29.12 -5.18
C LEU A 76 -29.93 -28.57 -4.95
N TYR A 77 -30.14 -27.26 -5.11
CA TYR A 77 -31.46 -26.63 -5.06
C TYR A 77 -32.18 -26.60 -6.42
N GLY A 78 -31.43 -26.75 -7.52
CA GLY A 78 -31.94 -26.72 -8.91
C GLY A 78 -32.43 -28.08 -9.44
N GLY A 79 -32.10 -29.19 -8.77
CA GLY A 79 -32.63 -30.52 -9.11
C GLY A 79 -32.00 -31.19 -10.34
N SER A 80 -30.86 -30.71 -10.84
CA SER A 80 -30.11 -31.35 -11.91
C SER A 80 -29.18 -32.45 -11.37
N ASP A 81 -29.14 -33.59 -12.05
CA ASP A 81 -28.31 -34.75 -11.69
C ASP A 81 -26.83 -34.35 -11.50
N ILE A 82 -26.22 -34.86 -10.42
CA ILE A 82 -24.80 -34.71 -10.06
C ILE A 82 -23.94 -35.33 -11.17
N LEU A 83 -23.64 -34.58 -12.22
CA LEU A 83 -22.66 -34.95 -13.22
C LEU A 83 -21.35 -34.21 -12.93
N LEU A 84 -20.25 -34.97 -12.91
CA LEU A 84 -18.91 -34.54 -12.52
C LEU A 84 -18.24 -33.55 -13.50
N ILE A 85 -19.02 -32.95 -14.40
CA ILE A 85 -18.54 -31.98 -15.40
C ILE A 85 -18.92 -30.60 -14.90
N PRO A 86 -17.96 -29.67 -14.71
CA PRO A 86 -18.27 -28.33 -14.26
C PRO A 86 -19.23 -27.67 -15.26
N THR A 87 -20.41 -27.29 -14.79
CA THR A 87 -21.35 -26.50 -15.58
C THR A 87 -20.74 -25.10 -15.82
N PRO A 88 -21.12 -24.42 -16.92
CA PRO A 88 -20.64 -23.05 -17.18
C PRO A 88 -20.94 -22.09 -16.03
N GLU A 89 -21.99 -22.35 -15.25
CA GLU A 89 -22.37 -21.59 -14.05
C GLU A 89 -21.37 -21.80 -12.90
N GLN A 90 -20.94 -23.03 -12.64
CA GLN A 90 -19.90 -23.33 -11.65
C GLN A 90 -18.56 -22.68 -12.02
N ALA A 91 -18.20 -22.67 -13.31
CA ALA A 91 -17.00 -21.99 -13.80
C ALA A 91 -17.06 -20.47 -13.57
N GLY A 92 -18.24 -19.86 -13.76
CA GLY A 92 -18.48 -18.45 -13.47
C GLY A 92 -18.32 -18.11 -11.98
N CYS A 93 -18.88 -18.94 -11.09
CA CYS A 93 -18.73 -18.77 -9.65
C CYS A 93 -17.27 -18.92 -9.20
N ALA A 94 -16.56 -19.95 -9.68
CA ALA A 94 -15.14 -20.16 -9.37
C ALA A 94 -14.27 -18.98 -9.81
N ALA A 95 -14.47 -18.48 -11.04
CA ALA A 95 -13.76 -17.31 -11.56
C ALA A 95 -14.07 -16.04 -10.75
N GLY A 96 -15.35 -15.80 -10.41
CA GLY A 96 -15.76 -14.65 -9.62
C GLY A 96 -15.13 -14.61 -8.23
N PHE A 97 -15.16 -15.74 -7.51
CA PHE A 97 -14.53 -15.84 -6.19
C PHE A 97 -13.01 -15.77 -6.25
N ALA A 98 -12.38 -16.30 -7.30
CA ALA A 98 -10.94 -16.18 -7.51
C ALA A 98 -10.52 -14.71 -7.67
N ILE A 99 -11.25 -13.94 -8.47
CA ILE A 99 -10.96 -12.50 -8.66
C ILE A 99 -11.19 -11.73 -7.35
N LEU A 100 -12.27 -12.03 -6.63
CA LEU A 100 -12.63 -11.31 -5.41
C LEU A 100 -11.63 -11.58 -4.27
N LEU A 101 -11.31 -12.85 -4.00
CA LEU A 101 -10.41 -13.23 -2.93
C LEU A 101 -8.93 -13.10 -3.32
N GLY A 102 -8.56 -13.38 -4.57
CA GLY A 102 -7.19 -13.27 -5.03
C GLY A 102 -6.79 -11.89 -5.54
N GLY A 103 -7.65 -11.24 -6.33
CA GLY A 103 -7.36 -9.91 -6.86
C GLY A 103 -7.45 -8.81 -5.81
N LEU A 104 -8.51 -8.82 -5.01
CA LEU A 104 -8.92 -7.64 -4.23
C LEU A 104 -8.69 -7.77 -2.73
N ALA A 105 -8.83 -8.95 -2.13
CA ALA A 105 -8.78 -9.08 -0.67
C ALA A 105 -7.44 -8.60 -0.07
N VAL A 106 -6.31 -8.93 -0.71
CA VAL A 106 -4.97 -8.54 -0.23
C VAL A 106 -4.73 -7.04 -0.33
N PRO A 107 -4.95 -6.37 -1.49
CA PRO A 107 -4.90 -4.91 -1.56
C PRO A 107 -5.86 -4.24 -0.58
N ILE A 108 -7.11 -4.70 -0.48
CA ILE A 108 -8.11 -4.12 0.44
C ILE A 108 -7.62 -4.22 1.88
N GLY A 109 -7.14 -5.39 2.32
CA GLY A 109 -6.58 -5.57 3.65
C GLY A 109 -5.43 -4.59 3.93
N VAL A 110 -4.51 -4.44 2.98
CA VAL A 110 -3.39 -3.50 3.11
C VAL A 110 -3.84 -2.03 3.15
N HIS A 111 -4.96 -1.68 2.52
CA HIS A 111 -5.52 -0.33 2.55
C HIS A 111 -6.34 -0.05 3.81
N MET A 112 -7.04 -1.07 4.34
CA MET A 112 -7.89 -0.96 5.54
C MET A 112 -7.09 -1.01 6.84
N TYR A 113 -6.00 -1.77 6.90
CA TYR A 113 -5.19 -1.92 8.11
C TYR A 113 -3.98 -0.99 8.08
N PRO A 114 -4.03 0.18 8.76
CA PRO A 114 -2.93 1.13 8.77
C PRO A 114 -1.70 0.49 9.41
N HIS A 115 -0.56 0.59 8.71
CA HIS A 115 0.71 0.15 9.25
C HIS A 115 1.31 1.25 10.10
N ASN A 116 1.67 0.94 11.34
CA ASN A 116 2.45 1.85 12.16
C ASN A 116 3.93 1.64 11.86
N ALA A 117 4.40 2.19 10.73
CA ALA A 117 5.80 2.16 10.38
C ALA A 117 6.60 2.89 11.46
N MET A 118 7.56 2.19 12.08
CA MET A 118 8.46 2.77 13.05
C MET A 118 9.69 3.33 12.30
N PRO A 119 9.96 4.64 12.37
CA PRO A 119 11.17 5.19 11.82
C PRO A 119 12.41 4.61 12.54
N PRO A 120 13.56 4.49 11.85
CA PRO A 120 14.79 4.02 12.46
C PRO A 120 15.21 4.95 13.60
N PRO A 121 15.31 4.46 14.85
CA PRO A 121 15.57 5.32 16.01
C PRO A 121 16.95 5.99 15.94
N GLU A 122 17.92 5.36 15.29
CA GLU A 122 19.29 5.89 15.11
C GLU A 122 19.27 7.22 14.35
N ARG A 123 18.30 7.41 13.44
CA ARG A 123 18.16 8.64 12.65
C ARG A 123 17.66 9.82 13.49
N LEU A 124 16.96 9.54 14.60
CA LEU A 124 16.29 10.54 15.44
C LEU A 124 17.19 11.05 16.59
N LEU A 125 18.25 10.31 16.93
CA LEU A 125 19.13 10.67 18.04
C LEU A 125 19.87 12.00 17.78
N GLY A 126 19.74 12.94 18.73
CA GLY A 126 20.40 14.24 18.68
C GLY A 126 19.83 15.24 17.66
N LYS A 127 18.69 14.94 17.04
CA LYS A 127 17.98 15.86 16.13
C LYS A 127 17.05 16.80 16.89
N SER A 128 16.71 17.94 16.27
CA SER A 128 15.75 18.88 16.86
C SER A 128 14.33 18.29 16.87
N PRO A 129 13.45 18.71 17.78
CA PRO A 129 12.06 18.24 17.82
C PRO A 129 11.31 18.46 16.49
N GLU A 130 11.54 19.60 15.83
CA GLU A 130 10.91 19.95 14.56
C GLU A 130 11.35 19.01 13.44
N TYR A 131 12.63 18.62 13.42
CA TYR A 131 13.13 17.62 12.49
C TYR A 131 12.47 16.26 12.74
N ILE A 132 12.39 15.82 14.00
CA ILE A 132 11.84 14.50 14.38
C ILE A 132 10.37 14.39 13.95
N GLU A 133 9.58 15.44 14.20
CA GLU A 133 8.17 15.49 13.80
C GLU A 133 8.02 15.43 12.28
N ALA A 134 8.71 16.33 11.56
CA ALA A 134 8.64 16.39 10.10
C ALA A 134 9.10 15.07 9.45
N TYR A 135 10.23 14.51 9.91
CA TYR A 135 10.76 13.24 9.44
C TYR A 135 9.76 12.11 9.68
N THR A 136 9.25 11.97 10.92
CA THR A 136 8.36 10.88 11.30
C THR A 136 7.06 10.91 10.51
N GLN A 137 6.49 12.10 10.30
CA GLN A 137 5.27 12.26 9.51
C GLN A 137 5.50 11.84 8.05
N ILE A 138 6.55 12.36 7.42
CA ILE A 138 6.90 12.06 6.02
C ILE A 138 7.18 10.57 5.85
N TYR A 139 8.01 10.00 6.73
CA TYR A 139 8.37 8.58 6.71
C TYR A 139 7.13 7.69 6.78
N LYS A 140 6.21 7.97 7.72
CA LYS A 140 4.96 7.20 7.87
C LYS A 140 4.07 7.31 6.63
N SER A 141 3.85 8.52 6.11
CA SER A 141 2.95 8.72 4.97
C SER A 141 3.49 8.07 3.69
N GLU A 142 4.78 8.23 3.43
CA GLU A 142 5.41 7.73 2.21
C GLU A 142 5.58 6.20 2.28
N THR A 143 5.97 5.66 3.43
CA THR A 143 6.04 4.20 3.64
C THR A 143 4.67 3.54 3.44
N ALA A 144 3.60 4.15 3.97
CA ALA A 144 2.25 3.64 3.76
C ALA A 144 1.83 3.67 2.28
N SER A 145 2.18 4.73 1.56
CA SER A 145 1.92 4.88 0.12
C SER A 145 2.69 3.85 -0.72
N LEU A 146 3.98 3.69 -0.44
CA LEU A 146 4.85 2.75 -1.12
C LEU A 146 4.38 1.31 -0.92
N ARG A 147 4.05 0.92 0.32
CA ARG A 147 3.48 -0.41 0.62
C ARG A 147 2.21 -0.69 -0.19
N LYS A 148 1.25 0.24 -0.18
CA LYS A 148 -0.01 0.11 -0.92
C LYS A 148 0.27 -0.11 -2.40
N THR A 149 1.16 0.69 -2.97
CA THR A 149 1.53 0.63 -4.39
C THR A 149 2.20 -0.70 -4.74
N LEU A 150 3.20 -1.13 -3.96
CA LEU A 150 3.94 -2.36 -4.22
C LEU A 150 3.08 -3.61 -4.04
N VAL A 151 2.25 -3.68 -3.00
CA VAL A 151 1.32 -4.80 -2.81
C VAL A 151 0.32 -4.87 -3.97
N THR A 152 -0.18 -3.73 -4.43
CA THR A 152 -1.12 -3.69 -5.56
C THR A 152 -0.46 -4.16 -6.85
N LYS A 153 0.76 -3.68 -7.14
CA LYS A 153 1.55 -4.15 -8.29
C LYS A 153 1.82 -5.64 -8.22
N GLY A 154 2.21 -6.13 -7.03
CA GLY A 154 2.44 -7.54 -6.75
C GLY A 154 1.20 -8.40 -6.99
N SER A 155 0.05 -7.96 -6.47
CA SER A 155 -1.24 -8.63 -6.68
C SER A 155 -1.58 -8.75 -8.17
N ILE A 156 -1.47 -7.65 -8.92
CA ILE A 156 -1.75 -7.64 -10.37
C ILE A 156 -0.81 -8.60 -11.09
N ALA A 157 0.50 -8.50 -10.84
CA ALA A 157 1.51 -9.36 -11.47
C ALA A 157 1.29 -10.84 -11.15
N GLY A 158 0.99 -11.17 -9.88
CA GLY A 158 0.71 -12.54 -9.44
C GLY A 158 -0.53 -13.13 -10.11
N ASN A 159 -1.60 -12.35 -10.24
CA ASN A 159 -2.82 -12.77 -10.93
C ASN A 159 -2.60 -12.99 -12.43
N VAL A 160 -1.91 -12.07 -13.11
CA VAL A 160 -1.57 -12.24 -14.53
C VAL A 160 -0.71 -13.48 -14.73
N GLY A 161 0.31 -13.70 -13.90
CA GLY A 161 1.14 -14.89 -13.94
C GLY A 161 0.34 -16.18 -13.73
N PHE A 162 -0.61 -16.18 -12.79
CA PHE A 162 -1.49 -17.31 -12.54
C PHE A 162 -2.39 -17.63 -13.74
N VAL A 163 -3.04 -16.62 -14.33
CA VAL A 163 -3.89 -16.81 -15.52
C VAL A 163 -3.07 -17.35 -16.70
N LEU A 164 -1.88 -16.81 -16.93
CA LEU A 164 -0.99 -17.29 -18.00
C LEU A 164 -0.58 -18.75 -17.77
N ALA A 165 -0.24 -19.12 -16.53
CA ALA A 165 0.09 -20.50 -16.18
C ALA A 165 -1.07 -21.46 -16.44
N MET A 166 -2.30 -21.05 -16.09
CA MET A 166 -3.51 -21.84 -16.37
C MET A 166 -3.76 -22.01 -17.88
N LEU A 167 -3.59 -20.95 -18.68
CA LEU A 167 -3.74 -21.01 -20.13
C LEU A 167 -2.69 -21.94 -20.78
N LEU A 168 -1.45 -21.91 -20.30
CA LEU A 168 -0.39 -22.79 -20.80
C LEU A 168 -0.64 -24.26 -20.43
N LEU A 169 -1.11 -24.53 -19.21
CA LEU A 169 -1.50 -25.87 -18.78
C LEU A 169 -2.70 -26.40 -19.59
N TYR A 170 -3.66 -25.53 -19.90
CA TYR A 170 -4.77 -25.90 -20.76
C TYR A 170 -4.30 -26.23 -22.18
N ALA A 171 -3.44 -25.39 -22.76
CA ALA A 171 -2.91 -25.60 -24.11
C ALA A 171 -2.07 -26.88 -24.25
N SER A 172 -1.43 -27.37 -23.19
CA SER A 172 -0.64 -28.62 -23.24
C SER A 172 -1.47 -29.91 -23.14
N THR A 173 -2.77 -29.80 -22.87
CA THR A 173 -3.69 -30.96 -22.79
C THR A 173 -4.36 -31.33 -24.12
N PHE A 174 -4.17 -30.53 -25.17
CA PHE A 174 -4.67 -30.75 -26.53
C PHE A 174 -3.52 -31.00 -27.50
#